data_AF-A0AAU5EVW8-F1
#
_entry.id   AF-A0AAU5EVW8-F1
#
_cell.length_a   1.000
_cell.length_b   1.000
_cell.length_c   1.000
_cell.angle_alpha   90.00
_cell.angle_beta   90.00
_cell.angle_gamma   90.00
#
_symmetry.space_group_name_H-M   'P 1'
#
loop_
_entity.id
_entity.type
_entity.pdbx_description
1 polymer ?
#
loop_
_entity_poly.entity_id
_entity_poly.type
_entity_poly.pdbx_seq_one_letter_code
_entity_poly.pdbx_strand_id
1 'polypeptide(L)'
;MIQIDVGICYGMGTALALSHARHLIVAPESRGELDARRSAVVLFAALVVTPVVVLTLWLYPGWETMWVVSAPSVWLVAAVVPGLVGAASAGYLLTCELLVRKRYGAACAQWHAAVFVTVFLMFHGWDGTGYQRMLSPDSDAFALWAHSSVVENAAAWLLSPVARLVAVLTVLTVIAFFLMACRCEGLSASGGPGCAGREHGWLAVRPVASAGFAGCALAAVGVSTVVHLVGWFWAVLALSGGAVALGSCGLSAAWYAPLDPRLRSTREGG
;
A
#
# COMPACT_ATOMS: atom_id res chain seq x y z
N MET A 1 11.90 1.19 8.81
CA MET A 1 10.55 0.70 8.53
C MET A 1 9.53 1.80 8.70
N ILE A 2 9.61 2.69 9.70
CA ILE A 2 8.63 3.80 9.89
C ILE A 2 8.23 4.53 8.58
N GLN A 3 9.20 4.87 7.72
CA GLN A 3 8.92 5.51 6.42
C GLN A 3 8.11 4.63 5.45
N ILE A 4 8.37 3.32 5.47
CA ILE A 4 7.69 2.28 4.70
C ILE A 4 6.28 2.07 5.27
N ASP A 5 6.12 2.10 6.59
CA ASP A 5 4.81 1.97 7.25
C ASP A 5 3.86 3.11 6.85
N VAL A 6 4.37 4.33 6.72
CA VAL A 6 3.60 5.46 6.17
C VAL A 6 3.12 5.16 4.75
N GLY A 7 3.98 4.60 3.90
CA GLY A 7 3.65 4.18 2.54
C GLY A 7 2.59 3.07 2.50
N ILE A 8 2.72 2.07 3.37
CA ILE A 8 1.75 0.99 3.54
C ILE A 8 0.39 1.55 3.98
N CYS A 9 0.35 2.40 5.00
CA CYS A 9 -0.88 3.03 5.48
C CYS A 9 -1.57 3.84 4.39
N TYR A 10 -0.81 4.65 3.65
CA TYR A 10 -1.33 5.40 2.51
C TYR A 10 -1.91 4.49 1.42
N GLY A 11 -1.19 3.42 1.08
CA GLY A 11 -1.63 2.42 0.10
C GLY A 11 -2.89 1.69 0.54
N MET A 12 -3.01 1.34 1.82
CA MET A 12 -4.22 0.73 2.39
C MET A 12 -5.43 1.67 2.31
N GLY A 13 -5.27 2.94 2.67
CA GLY A 13 -6.33 3.95 2.54
C GLY A 13 -6.81 4.10 1.10
N THR A 14 -5.87 4.15 0.16
CA THR A 14 -6.14 4.16 -1.28
C THR A 14 -6.89 2.91 -1.75
N ALA A 15 -6.46 1.73 -1.31
CA ALA A 15 -7.09 0.47 -1.68
C ALA A 15 -8.52 0.35 -1.13
N LEU A 16 -8.76 0.82 0.10
CA LEU A 16 -10.10 0.90 0.69
C LEU A 16 -10.99 1.89 -0.07
N ALA A 17 -10.46 3.01 -0.57
CA ALA A 17 -11.21 3.91 -1.46
C ALA A 17 -11.59 3.21 -2.78
N LEU A 18 -10.65 2.50 -3.39
CA LEU A 18 -10.89 1.78 -4.64
C LEU A 18 -11.90 0.62 -4.51
N SER A 19 -11.96 -0.05 -3.36
CA SER A 19 -12.88 -1.20 -3.16
C SER A 19 -14.36 -0.82 -3.22
N HIS A 20 -14.71 0.44 -2.92
CA HIS A 20 -16.08 0.93 -3.04
C HIS A 20 -16.25 2.02 -4.09
N ALA A 21 -15.30 2.16 -5.02
CA ALA A 21 -15.35 3.16 -6.08
C ALA A 21 -16.66 3.13 -6.89
N ARG A 22 -17.29 1.96 -7.05
CA ARG A 22 -18.60 1.83 -7.73
C ARG A 22 -19.67 2.72 -7.10
N HIS A 23 -19.68 2.85 -5.77
CA HIS A 23 -20.65 3.69 -5.07
C HIS A 23 -20.40 5.16 -5.35
N LEU A 24 -19.16 5.59 -5.13
CA LEU A 24 -18.72 6.95 -5.41
C LEU A 24 -18.99 7.40 -6.86
N ILE A 25 -18.95 6.47 -7.82
CA ILE A 25 -19.17 6.75 -9.24
C ILE A 25 -20.66 6.76 -9.61
N VAL A 26 -21.44 5.77 -9.14
CA VAL A 26 -22.84 5.57 -9.58
C VAL A 26 -23.82 6.41 -8.78
N ALA A 27 -23.59 6.55 -7.48
CA ALA A 27 -24.42 7.32 -6.57
C ALA A 27 -23.49 8.12 -5.66
N PRO A 28 -23.03 9.32 -6.09
CA PRO A 28 -22.09 10.10 -5.32
C PRO A 28 -22.63 10.28 -3.90
N GLU A 29 -21.87 9.76 -2.94
CA GLU A 29 -22.28 9.65 -1.55
C GLU A 29 -22.62 11.00 -0.95
N SER A 30 -23.56 11.00 0.00
CA SER A 30 -23.75 12.17 0.84
C SER A 30 -22.46 12.44 1.64
N ARG A 31 -22.23 13.70 2.01
CA ARG A 31 -21.07 14.08 2.83
C ARG A 31 -20.97 13.25 4.12
N GLY A 32 -22.12 12.90 4.73
CA GLY A 32 -22.17 12.08 5.94
C GLY A 32 -21.72 10.62 5.74
N GLU A 33 -22.00 10.02 4.59
CA GLU A 33 -21.56 8.64 4.29
C GLU A 33 -20.05 8.58 4.03
N LEU A 34 -19.51 9.56 3.29
CA LEU A 34 -18.08 9.72 3.09
C LEU A 34 -17.36 9.90 4.43
N ASP A 35 -17.90 10.73 5.33
CA ASP A 35 -17.36 10.94 6.67
C ASP A 35 -17.41 9.66 7.52
N ALA A 36 -18.49 8.86 7.43
CA ALA A 36 -18.60 7.59 8.14
C ALA A 36 -17.57 6.55 7.64
N ARG A 37 -17.39 6.42 6.33
CA ARG A 37 -16.40 5.49 5.74
C ARG A 37 -14.98 5.93 6.04
N ARG A 38 -14.69 7.22 5.91
CA ARG A 38 -13.42 7.80 6.33
C ARG A 38 -13.15 7.51 7.80
N SER A 39 -14.14 7.70 8.67
CA SER A 39 -14.00 7.40 10.10
C SER A 39 -13.66 5.94 10.34
N ALA A 40 -14.26 5.02 9.58
CA ALA A 40 -13.93 3.61 9.67
C ALA A 40 -12.50 3.31 9.19
N VAL A 41 -11.99 3.98 8.14
CA VAL A 41 -10.58 3.86 7.71
C VAL A 41 -9.63 4.39 8.77
N VAL A 42 -9.96 5.54 9.38
CA VAL A 42 -9.20 6.14 10.47
C VAL A 42 -9.16 5.20 11.67
N LEU A 43 -10.30 4.62 12.05
CA LEU A 43 -10.39 3.65 13.15
C LEU A 43 -9.60 2.37 12.84
N PHE A 44 -9.69 1.86 11.61
CA PHE A 44 -8.89 0.71 11.18
C PHE A 44 -7.38 1.01 11.31
N ALA A 45 -6.92 2.15 10.79
CA ALA A 45 -5.53 2.55 10.89
C ALA A 45 -5.10 2.75 12.36
N ALA A 46 -5.94 3.37 13.18
CA ALA A 46 -5.62 3.68 14.58
C ALA A 46 -5.67 2.45 15.51
N LEU A 47 -6.56 1.49 15.27
CA LEU A 47 -6.79 0.34 16.15
C LEU A 47 -6.10 -0.94 15.70
N VAL A 48 -5.73 -1.05 14.42
CA VAL A 48 -5.09 -2.26 13.87
C VAL A 48 -3.66 -1.96 13.44
N VAL A 49 -3.48 -1.05 12.48
CA VAL A 49 -2.17 -0.83 11.85
C VAL A 49 -1.20 -0.14 12.81
N THR A 50 -1.67 0.92 13.49
CA THR A 50 -0.82 1.71 14.38
C THR A 50 -0.32 0.91 15.58
N PRO A 51 -1.14 0.11 16.29
CA PRO A 51 -0.64 -0.72 17.39
C PRO A 51 0.37 -1.76 16.93
N VAL A 52 0.21 -2.32 15.73
CA VAL A 52 1.19 -3.24 15.12
C VAL A 52 2.54 -2.56 14.93
N VAL A 53 2.56 -1.37 14.33
CA VAL A 53 3.81 -0.61 14.10
C VAL A 53 4.43 -0.16 15.42
N VAL A 54 3.63 0.38 16.35
CA VAL A 54 4.13 0.80 17.67
C VAL A 54 4.70 -0.38 18.45
N LEU A 55 4.05 -1.55 18.41
CA LEU A 55 4.55 -2.75 19.07
C LEU A 55 5.89 -3.20 18.46
N THR A 56 6.02 -3.19 17.14
CA THR A 56 7.26 -3.55 16.45
C THR A 56 8.37 -2.53 16.76
N LEU A 57 8.05 -1.24 16.74
CA LEU A 57 8.96 -0.16 17.14
C LEU A 57 9.46 -0.32 18.58
N TRP A 58 8.60 -0.78 19.48
CA TRP A 58 8.95 -0.94 20.89
C TRP A 58 9.79 -2.20 21.15
N LEU A 59 9.46 -3.32 20.50
CA LEU A 59 10.14 -4.60 20.69
C LEU A 59 11.43 -4.71 19.87
N TYR A 60 11.46 -4.14 18.68
CA TYR A 60 12.58 -4.21 17.74
C TYR A 60 12.92 -2.81 17.16
N PRO A 61 13.29 -1.84 18.02
CA PRO A 61 13.50 -0.45 17.60
C PRO A 61 14.56 -0.29 16.52
N GLY A 62 15.66 -1.05 16.62
CA GLY A 62 16.70 -1.05 15.59
C GLY A 62 16.14 -1.46 14.23
N TRP A 63 15.48 -2.62 14.15
CA TRP A 63 14.89 -3.09 12.89
C TRP A 63 13.82 -2.11 12.37
N GLU A 64 12.92 -1.65 13.22
CA GLU A 64 11.82 -0.77 12.82
C GLU A 64 12.31 0.61 12.35
N THR A 65 13.44 1.07 12.87
CA THR A 65 14.07 2.33 12.45
C THR A 65 15.10 2.12 11.35
N MET A 66 15.25 0.90 10.83
CA MET A 66 16.28 0.55 9.84
C MET A 66 17.69 0.85 10.36
N TRP A 67 17.95 0.52 11.61
CA TRP A 67 19.21 0.68 12.34
C TRP A 67 19.68 2.14 12.47
N VAL A 68 18.74 3.09 12.44
CA VAL A 68 19.04 4.52 12.68
C VAL A 68 18.92 4.87 14.17
N VAL A 69 17.96 4.28 14.87
CA VAL A 69 17.67 4.58 16.27
C VAL A 69 17.51 3.29 17.05
N SER A 70 18.43 3.01 17.97
CA SER A 70 18.35 1.84 18.85
C SER A 70 17.41 2.04 20.04
N ALA A 71 17.16 3.28 20.44
CA ALA A 71 16.29 3.64 21.56
C ALA A 71 15.39 4.83 21.18
N PRO A 72 14.18 4.59 20.64
CA PRO A 72 13.29 5.66 20.21
C PRO A 72 12.78 6.45 21.41
N SER A 73 12.76 7.77 21.29
CA SER A 73 12.14 8.62 22.31
C SER A 73 10.62 8.42 22.32
N VAL A 74 9.97 8.64 23.46
CA VAL A 74 8.51 8.61 23.56
C VAL A 74 7.84 9.58 22.57
N TRP A 75 8.50 10.71 22.28
CA TRP A 75 8.03 11.69 21.30
C TRP A 75 8.06 11.17 19.87
N LEU A 76 9.09 10.41 19.50
CA LEU A 76 9.15 9.76 18.19
C LEU A 76 7.99 8.77 18.05
N VAL A 77 7.78 7.90 19.05
CA VAL A 77 6.66 6.93 19.05
C VAL A 77 5.32 7.67 18.98
N ALA A 78 5.13 8.73 19.76
CA ALA A 78 3.93 9.53 19.76
C ALA A 78 3.66 10.24 18.42
N ALA A 79 4.72 10.62 17.68
CA ALA A 79 4.60 11.25 16.37
C ALA A 79 4.27 10.25 15.24
N VAL A 80 4.69 8.98 15.38
CA VAL A 80 4.38 7.92 14.40
C VAL A 80 2.87 7.69 14.31
N VAL A 81 2.17 7.63 15.45
CA VAL A 81 0.73 7.38 15.54
C VAL A 81 -0.10 8.27 14.60
N PRO A 82 -0.10 9.62 14.75
CA PRO A 82 -0.85 10.49 13.86
C PRO A 82 -0.31 10.48 12.43
N GLY A 83 0.98 10.19 12.22
CA GLY A 83 1.57 10.05 10.89
C GLY A 83 0.95 8.90 10.09
N LEU A 84 0.82 7.72 10.70
CA LEU A 84 0.22 6.54 10.07
C LEU A 84 -1.27 6.73 9.79
N VAL A 85 -2.01 7.23 10.78
CA VAL A 85 -3.45 7.50 10.63
C VAL A 85 -3.70 8.59 9.59
N GLY A 86 -2.89 9.65 9.61
CA GLY A 86 -2.91 10.73 8.63
C GLY A 86 -2.63 10.22 7.22
N ALA A 87 -1.63 9.36 7.04
CA ALA A 87 -1.29 8.77 5.76
C ALA A 87 -2.44 7.91 5.20
N ALA A 88 -3.04 7.06 6.02
CA ALA A 88 -4.20 6.27 5.62
C ALA A 88 -5.40 7.15 5.23
N SER A 89 -5.71 8.17 6.04
CA SER A 89 -6.79 9.12 5.72
C SER A 89 -6.48 9.91 4.45
N ALA A 90 -5.23 10.30 4.21
CA ALA A 90 -4.83 11.07 3.02
C ALA A 90 -4.96 10.22 1.75
N GLY A 91 -4.44 8.99 1.76
CA GLY A 91 -4.58 8.06 0.64
C GLY A 91 -6.04 7.79 0.29
N TYR A 92 -6.89 7.60 1.31
CA TYR A 92 -8.32 7.46 1.11
C TYR A 92 -8.96 8.69 0.46
N LEU A 93 -8.80 9.87 1.05
CA LEU A 93 -9.45 11.10 0.61
C LEU A 93 -9.02 11.53 -0.80
N LEU A 94 -7.71 11.48 -1.09
CA LEU A 94 -7.18 11.83 -2.40
C LEU A 94 -7.72 10.88 -3.49
N THR A 95 -7.86 9.60 -3.16
CA THR A 95 -8.42 8.62 -4.09
C THR A 95 -9.90 8.84 -4.32
N CYS A 96 -10.69 9.09 -3.27
CA CYS A 96 -12.09 9.47 -3.41
C CYS A 96 -12.26 10.72 -4.29
N GLU A 97 -11.45 11.75 -4.08
CA GLU A 97 -11.47 12.97 -4.88
C GLU A 97 -11.19 12.68 -6.37
N LEU A 98 -10.19 11.84 -6.67
CA LEU A 98 -9.88 11.43 -8.04
C LEU A 98 -11.02 10.63 -8.67
N LEU A 99 -11.66 9.73 -7.91
CA LEU A 99 -12.79 8.94 -8.38
C LEU A 99 -14.02 9.81 -8.68
N VAL A 100 -14.35 10.77 -7.80
CA VAL A 100 -15.44 11.75 -8.00
C VAL A 100 -15.17 12.62 -9.24
N ARG A 101 -13.91 13.03 -9.44
CA ARG A 101 -13.47 13.74 -10.66
C ARG A 101 -13.33 12.85 -11.90
N LYS A 102 -13.71 11.57 -11.82
CA LYS A 102 -13.63 10.58 -12.91
C LYS A 102 -12.22 10.34 -13.45
N ARG A 103 -11.20 10.63 -12.65
CA ARG A 103 -9.78 10.40 -12.98
C ARG A 103 -9.37 8.99 -12.56
N TYR A 104 -10.04 7.97 -13.08
CA TYR A 104 -9.87 6.57 -12.65
C TYR A 104 -8.43 6.07 -12.78
N GLY A 105 -7.75 6.40 -13.89
CA GLY A 105 -6.35 6.03 -14.07
C GLY A 105 -5.43 6.67 -13.03
N ALA A 106 -5.69 7.91 -12.62
CA ALA A 106 -4.94 8.57 -11.56
C ALA A 106 -5.24 7.96 -10.18
N ALA A 107 -6.48 7.57 -9.91
CA ALA A 107 -6.86 6.87 -8.68
C ALA A 107 -6.18 5.49 -8.58
N CYS A 108 -6.09 4.74 -9.68
CA CYS A 108 -5.31 3.49 -9.70
C CYS A 108 -3.80 3.75 -9.62
N ALA A 109 -3.29 4.79 -10.28
CA ALA A 109 -1.87 5.15 -10.24
C ALA A 109 -1.41 5.52 -8.84
N GLN A 110 -2.27 6.17 -8.04
CA GLN A 110 -2.00 6.43 -6.63
C GLN A 110 -1.70 5.17 -5.84
N TRP A 111 -2.49 4.11 -6.04
CA TRP A 111 -2.29 2.84 -5.37
C TRP A 111 -0.98 2.18 -5.80
N HIS A 112 -0.75 2.09 -7.11
CA HIS A 112 0.48 1.54 -7.67
C HIS A 112 1.72 2.31 -7.21
N ALA A 113 1.65 3.64 -7.17
CA ALA A 113 2.73 4.49 -6.69
C ALA A 113 3.02 4.24 -5.22
N ALA A 114 1.99 4.10 -4.37
CA ALA A 114 2.16 3.77 -2.97
C ALA A 114 2.87 2.41 -2.78
N VAL A 115 2.43 1.37 -3.52
CA VAL A 115 3.08 0.04 -3.49
C VAL A 115 4.52 0.13 -3.97
N PHE A 116 4.76 0.78 -5.11
CA PHE A 116 6.08 0.94 -5.70
C PHE A 116 7.04 1.63 -4.74
N VAL A 117 6.67 2.81 -4.21
CA VAL A 117 7.52 3.58 -3.30
C VAL A 117 7.81 2.80 -2.02
N THR A 118 6.81 2.10 -1.47
CA THR A 118 6.95 1.27 -0.28
C THR A 118 7.98 0.16 -0.51
N VAL A 119 7.83 -0.63 -1.57
CA VAL A 119 8.75 -1.74 -1.88
C VAL A 119 10.14 -1.19 -2.26
N PHE A 120 10.19 -0.08 -2.99
CA PHE A 120 11.45 0.54 -3.38
C PHE A 120 12.24 1.00 -2.15
N LEU A 121 11.62 1.73 -1.22
CA LEU A 121 12.27 2.14 0.01
C LEU A 121 12.64 0.95 0.90
N MET A 122 11.86 -0.12 0.88
CA MET A 122 12.16 -1.35 1.62
C MET A 122 13.44 -2.03 1.11
N PHE A 123 13.61 -2.16 -0.20
CA PHE A 123 14.78 -2.83 -0.78
C PHE A 123 15.98 -1.91 -0.99
N HIS A 124 15.75 -0.68 -1.41
CA HIS A 124 16.82 0.28 -1.69
C HIS A 124 17.23 1.06 -0.44
N GLY A 125 16.28 1.48 0.38
CA GLY A 125 16.55 2.44 1.46
C GLY A 125 16.89 3.83 0.93
N TRP A 126 17.29 4.74 1.81
CA TRP A 126 17.73 6.09 1.43
C TRP A 126 19.20 6.16 1.01
N ASP A 127 19.99 5.15 1.38
CA ASP A 127 21.45 5.07 1.17
C ASP A 127 21.88 3.84 0.34
N GLY A 128 20.93 3.11 -0.25
CA GLY A 128 21.21 1.89 -1.00
C GLY A 128 21.38 0.63 -0.12
N THR A 129 21.23 0.73 1.20
CA THR A 129 21.40 -0.42 2.11
C THR A 129 20.08 -0.98 2.63
N GLY A 130 18.94 -0.63 2.03
CA GLY A 130 17.60 -0.98 2.52
C GLY A 130 17.40 -2.48 2.77
N TYR A 131 17.72 -3.33 1.78
CA TYR A 131 17.60 -4.77 1.91
C TYR A 131 18.57 -5.34 2.95
N GLN A 132 19.75 -4.74 3.12
CA GLN A 132 20.73 -5.13 4.14
C GLN A 132 20.16 -4.87 5.52
N ARG A 133 19.64 -3.65 5.75
CA ARG A 133 19.00 -3.25 7.01
C ARG A 133 17.76 -4.10 7.31
N MET A 134 16.93 -4.39 6.31
CA MET A 134 15.72 -5.21 6.45
C MET A 134 16.03 -6.66 6.83
N LEU A 135 17.04 -7.26 6.20
CA LEU A 135 17.41 -8.67 6.37
C LEU A 135 18.46 -8.88 7.47
N SER A 136 18.81 -7.85 8.23
CA SER A 136 19.58 -7.99 9.46
C SER A 136 18.63 -8.16 10.63
N PRO A 137 18.68 -9.27 11.39
CA PRO A 137 17.83 -9.45 12.57
C PRO A 137 18.25 -8.58 13.76
N ASP A 138 19.53 -8.25 13.86
CA ASP A 138 20.14 -7.46 14.93
C ASP A 138 21.26 -6.55 14.40
N SER A 139 21.81 -5.70 15.28
CA SER A 139 22.86 -4.73 14.93
C SER A 139 24.17 -5.39 14.53
N ASP A 140 24.49 -6.55 15.10
CA ASP A 140 25.76 -7.25 14.85
C ASP A 140 25.72 -7.90 13.46
N ALA A 141 24.59 -8.52 13.12
CA ALA A 141 24.32 -9.02 11.78
C ALA A 141 24.33 -7.91 10.73
N PHE A 142 23.89 -6.70 11.07
CA PHE A 142 24.00 -5.54 10.18
C PHE A 142 25.45 -5.07 10.01
N ALA A 143 26.21 -4.95 11.11
CA ALA A 143 27.61 -4.54 11.07
C ALA A 143 28.49 -5.54 10.30
N LEU A 144 28.16 -6.82 10.38
CA LEU A 144 28.89 -7.90 9.72
C LEU A 144 28.30 -8.29 8.36
N TRP A 145 27.33 -7.53 7.83
CA TRP A 145 26.60 -7.88 6.59
C TRP A 145 27.51 -8.31 5.44
N ALA A 146 28.62 -7.60 5.23
CA ALA A 146 29.58 -7.85 4.15
C ALA A 146 30.34 -9.18 4.27
N HIS A 147 30.31 -9.84 5.43
CA HIS A 147 30.99 -11.11 5.68
C HIS A 147 30.11 -12.35 5.43
N SER A 148 28.82 -12.13 5.16
CA SER A 148 27.85 -13.20 4.92
C SER A 148 27.20 -13.03 3.55
N SER A 149 26.79 -14.14 2.94
CA SER A 149 26.01 -14.07 1.71
C SER A 149 24.59 -13.51 1.98
N VAL A 150 23.95 -12.95 0.95
CA VAL A 150 22.57 -12.47 1.04
C VAL A 150 21.60 -13.58 1.47
N VAL A 151 21.84 -14.82 1.02
CA VAL A 151 21.01 -15.98 1.34
C VAL A 151 21.13 -16.36 2.82
N GLU A 152 22.35 -16.36 3.37
CA GLU A 152 22.58 -16.63 4.79
C GLU A 152 21.92 -15.57 5.67
N ASN A 153 22.09 -14.29 5.33
CA ASN A 153 21.44 -13.21 6.07
C ASN A 153 19.91 -13.29 5.98
N ALA A 154 19.36 -13.60 4.81
CA ALA A 154 17.92 -13.77 4.63
C ALA A 154 17.37 -14.95 5.45
N ALA A 155 18.08 -16.07 5.48
CA ALA A 155 17.71 -17.23 6.28
C ALA A 155 17.77 -16.92 7.79
N ALA A 156 18.83 -16.24 8.24
CA ALA A 156 18.98 -15.80 9.62
C ALA A 156 17.83 -14.86 10.03
N TRP A 157 17.46 -13.91 9.16
CA TRP A 157 16.32 -13.03 9.39
C TRP A 157 15.00 -13.81 9.45
N LEU A 158 14.72 -14.70 8.50
CA LEU A 158 13.46 -15.47 8.46
C LEU A 158 13.24 -16.30 9.74
N LEU A 159 14.31 -16.78 10.36
CA LEU A 159 14.28 -17.56 11.59
C LEU A 159 14.32 -16.69 12.86
N SER A 160 14.45 -15.37 12.71
CA SER A 160 14.58 -14.45 13.83
C SER A 160 13.26 -14.20 14.57
N PRO A 161 13.32 -13.72 15.82
CA PRO A 161 12.14 -13.27 16.55
C PRO A 161 11.37 -12.14 15.86
N VAL A 162 12.06 -11.18 15.24
CA VAL A 162 11.42 -10.05 14.56
C VAL A 162 10.62 -10.50 13.34
N ALA A 163 11.17 -11.40 12.52
CA ALA A 163 10.45 -11.92 11.36
C ALA A 163 9.18 -12.70 11.76
N ARG A 164 9.24 -13.49 12.84
CA ARG A 164 8.06 -14.19 13.36
C ARG A 164 6.99 -13.21 13.84
N LEU A 165 7.37 -12.18 14.60
CA LEU A 165 6.41 -11.16 15.06
C LEU A 165 5.77 -10.47 13.86
N VAL A 166 6.59 -9.97 12.92
CA VAL A 166 6.12 -9.28 11.72
C VAL A 166 5.20 -10.18 10.89
N ALA A 167 5.51 -11.47 10.74
CA ALA A 167 4.64 -12.41 10.03
C ALA A 167 3.25 -12.52 10.69
N VAL A 168 3.20 -12.70 12.02
CA VAL A 168 1.92 -12.77 12.76
C VAL A 168 1.14 -11.47 12.63
N LEU A 169 1.78 -10.33 12.87
CA LEU A 169 1.13 -9.03 12.80
C LEU A 169 0.67 -8.69 11.37
N THR A 170 1.43 -9.11 10.35
CA THR A 170 1.05 -8.96 8.94
C THR A 170 -0.19 -9.77 8.62
N VAL A 171 -0.24 -11.05 9.03
CA VAL A 171 -1.42 -11.90 8.80
C VAL A 171 -2.68 -11.29 9.45
N LEU A 172 -2.57 -10.83 10.70
CA LEU A 172 -3.69 -10.18 11.40
C LEU A 172 -4.13 -8.90 10.68
N THR A 173 -3.18 -8.07 10.26
CA THR A 173 -3.45 -6.82 9.53
C THR A 173 -4.11 -7.10 8.18
N VAL A 174 -3.65 -8.10 7.44
CA VAL A 174 -4.23 -8.50 6.13
C VAL A 174 -5.64 -9.03 6.30
N ILE A 175 -5.91 -9.87 7.32
CA ILE A 175 -7.26 -10.35 7.63
C ILE A 175 -8.17 -9.17 7.96
N ALA A 176 -7.75 -8.29 8.87
CA ALA A 176 -8.54 -7.12 9.27
C ALA A 176 -8.79 -6.17 8.09
N PHE A 177 -7.77 -5.94 7.25
CA PHE A 177 -7.89 -5.16 6.02
C PHE A 177 -8.92 -5.77 5.07
N PHE A 178 -8.87 -7.10 4.88
CA PHE A 178 -9.80 -7.81 4.02
C PHE A 178 -11.24 -7.70 4.55
N LEU A 179 -11.45 -7.91 5.85
CA LEU A 179 -12.77 -7.74 6.48
C LEU A 179 -13.29 -6.30 6.30
N MET A 180 -12.42 -5.30 6.44
CA MET A 180 -12.75 -3.90 6.24
C MET A 180 -13.12 -3.61 4.78
N ALA A 181 -12.36 -4.12 3.82
CA ALA A 181 -12.66 -4.00 2.40
C ALA A 181 -14.02 -4.63 2.05
N CYS A 182 -14.29 -5.85 2.56
CA CYS A 182 -15.59 -6.51 2.41
C CYS A 182 -16.72 -5.71 3.06
N ARG A 183 -16.49 -5.08 4.22
CA ARG A 183 -17.50 -4.24 4.89
C ARG A 183 -17.82 -3.00 4.06
N CYS A 184 -16.82 -2.34 3.49
CA CYS A 184 -17.00 -1.20 2.58
C CYS A 184 -17.79 -1.60 1.32
N GLU A 185 -17.57 -2.80 0.79
CA GLU A 185 -18.35 -3.37 -0.31
C GLU A 185 -19.77 -3.81 0.09
N GLY A 186 -19.95 -4.32 1.32
CA GLY A 186 -21.24 -4.79 1.83
C GLY A 186 -22.20 -3.64 2.14
N LEU A 187 -21.70 -2.57 2.77
CA LEU A 187 -22.45 -1.31 2.99
C LEU A 187 -22.92 -0.70 1.66
N SER A 188 -22.11 -0.90 0.63
CA SER A 188 -22.38 -0.52 -0.74
C SER A 188 -23.52 -1.37 -1.35
N ALA A 189 -23.61 -2.68 -1.09
CA ALA A 189 -24.67 -3.52 -1.67
C ALA A 189 -26.09 -3.24 -1.10
N SER A 190 -26.20 -2.75 0.13
CA SER A 190 -27.49 -2.56 0.84
C SER A 190 -28.34 -1.37 0.38
N GLY A 191 -27.86 -0.51 -0.52
CA GLY A 191 -28.51 0.75 -0.91
C GLY A 191 -29.58 0.69 -2.02
N GLY A 192 -29.95 -0.47 -2.56
CA GLY A 192 -31.03 -0.52 -3.57
C GLY A 192 -31.46 -1.91 -4.04
N PRO A 193 -32.76 -2.13 -4.34
CA PRO A 193 -33.37 -3.44 -4.65
C PRO A 193 -33.02 -4.04 -6.03
N GLY A 194 -31.87 -3.68 -6.62
CA GLY A 194 -31.39 -4.21 -7.90
C GLY A 194 -29.93 -4.69 -7.92
N CYS A 195 -29.23 -4.66 -6.79
CA CYS A 195 -27.80 -4.99 -6.72
C CYS A 195 -27.48 -6.44 -6.32
N ALA A 196 -28.51 -7.25 -6.02
CA ALA A 196 -28.38 -8.63 -5.53
C ALA A 196 -27.86 -9.67 -6.57
N GLY A 197 -27.40 -9.25 -7.75
CA GLY A 197 -27.10 -10.15 -8.87
C GLY A 197 -25.66 -10.18 -9.39
N ARG A 198 -24.67 -9.55 -8.72
CA ARG A 198 -23.26 -9.59 -9.19
C ARG A 198 -22.28 -9.86 -8.06
N GLU A 199 -22.28 -11.09 -7.58
CA GLU A 199 -21.35 -11.65 -6.58
C GLU A 199 -19.86 -11.71 -7.02
N HIS A 200 -19.48 -11.14 -8.17
CA HIS A 200 -18.17 -11.42 -8.80
C HIS A 200 -17.25 -10.21 -8.98
N GLY A 201 -17.63 -9.03 -8.48
CA GLY A 201 -16.81 -7.81 -8.61
C GLY A 201 -15.43 -7.96 -7.94
N TRP A 202 -15.42 -8.40 -6.68
CA TRP A 202 -14.20 -8.64 -5.90
C TRP A 202 -13.31 -9.75 -6.50
N LEU A 203 -13.88 -10.86 -6.97
CA LEU A 203 -13.13 -11.98 -7.55
C LEU A 203 -12.38 -11.59 -8.84
N ALA A 204 -12.91 -10.64 -9.61
CA ALA A 204 -12.25 -10.09 -10.81
C ALA A 204 -11.21 -8.99 -10.48
N VAL A 205 -11.35 -8.28 -9.35
CA VAL A 205 -10.39 -7.26 -8.88
C VAL A 205 -9.10 -7.89 -8.34
N ARG A 206 -9.19 -9.11 -7.76
CA ARG A 206 -8.03 -9.86 -7.23
C ARG A 206 -6.87 -10.00 -8.23
N PRO A 207 -7.02 -10.55 -9.44
CA PRO A 207 -5.89 -10.73 -10.35
C PRO A 207 -5.27 -9.41 -10.79
N VAL A 208 -6.06 -8.35 -10.99
CA VAL A 208 -5.55 -7.04 -11.42
C VAL A 208 -4.80 -6.33 -10.29
N ALA A 209 -5.33 -6.37 -9.07
CA ALA A 209 -4.65 -5.87 -7.89
C ALA A 209 -3.39 -6.70 -7.60
N SER A 210 -3.47 -8.04 -7.61
CA SER A 210 -2.31 -8.90 -7.38
C SER A 210 -1.23 -8.74 -8.46
N ALA A 211 -1.60 -8.65 -9.73
CA ALA A 211 -0.65 -8.41 -10.82
C ALA A 211 -0.08 -6.98 -10.76
N GLY A 212 -0.89 -5.99 -10.40
CA GLY A 212 -0.45 -4.62 -10.16
C GLY A 212 0.56 -4.53 -9.01
N PHE A 213 0.27 -5.22 -7.90
CA PHE A 213 1.17 -5.31 -6.75
C PHE A 213 2.48 -6.00 -7.12
N ALA A 214 2.42 -7.20 -7.70
CA ALA A 214 3.58 -7.96 -8.10
C ALA A 214 4.42 -7.19 -9.14
N GLY A 215 3.78 -6.58 -10.14
CA GLY A 215 4.44 -5.75 -11.13
C GLY A 215 5.13 -4.54 -10.51
N CYS A 216 4.49 -3.83 -9.59
CA CYS A 216 5.11 -2.70 -8.88
C CYS A 216 6.27 -3.15 -7.99
N ALA A 217 6.13 -4.28 -7.32
CA ALA A 217 7.17 -4.82 -6.45
C ALA A 217 8.40 -5.26 -7.26
N LEU A 218 8.20 -6.00 -8.36
CA LEU A 218 9.27 -6.40 -9.27
C LEU A 218 9.94 -5.19 -9.92
N ALA A 219 9.14 -4.19 -10.33
CA ALA A 219 9.68 -2.94 -10.87
C ALA A 219 10.55 -2.23 -9.84
N ALA A 220 10.10 -2.10 -8.58
CA ALA A 220 10.85 -1.48 -7.50
C ALA A 220 12.18 -2.20 -7.21
N VAL A 221 12.18 -3.54 -7.17
CA VAL A 221 13.40 -4.34 -7.01
C VAL A 221 14.33 -4.18 -8.21
N GLY A 222 13.79 -4.20 -9.43
CA GLY A 222 14.53 -3.96 -10.66
C GLY A 222 15.19 -2.58 -10.69
N VAL A 223 14.45 -1.53 -10.31
CA VAL A 223 14.96 -0.17 -10.16
C VAL A 223 16.13 -0.14 -9.19
N SER A 224 15.95 -0.67 -7.98
CA SER A 224 16.99 -0.71 -6.96
C SER A 224 18.25 -1.39 -7.50
N THR A 225 18.08 -2.52 -8.19
CA THR A 225 19.18 -3.27 -8.81
C THR A 225 19.91 -2.42 -9.86
N VAL A 226 19.19 -1.74 -10.74
CA VAL A 226 19.79 -0.85 -11.75
C VAL A 226 20.54 0.30 -11.08
N VAL A 227 19.99 0.93 -10.04
CA VAL A 227 20.68 1.98 -9.28
C VAL A 227 22.00 1.45 -8.71
N HIS A 228 22.03 0.23 -8.19
CA HIS A 228 23.26 -0.37 -7.67
C HIS A 228 24.29 -0.69 -8.76
N LEU A 229 23.86 -1.07 -9.96
CA LEU A 229 24.77 -1.48 -11.03
C LEU A 229 25.34 -0.30 -11.81
N VAL A 230 24.52 0.71 -12.11
CA VAL A 230 24.90 1.81 -13.01
C VAL A 230 24.83 3.19 -12.33
N GLY A 231 24.34 3.28 -11.10
CA GLY A 231 24.18 4.53 -10.38
C GLY A 231 22.88 5.28 -10.68
N TRP A 232 22.56 6.25 -9.83
CA TRP A 232 21.30 7.00 -9.83
C TRP A 232 20.96 7.68 -11.16
N PHE A 233 21.95 8.31 -11.80
CA PHE A 233 21.74 9.07 -13.04
C PHE A 233 21.15 8.20 -14.15
N TRP A 234 21.73 7.02 -14.36
CA TRP A 234 21.30 6.08 -15.39
C TRP A 234 20.00 5.36 -15.02
N ALA A 235 19.76 5.12 -13.73
CA ALA A 235 18.49 4.56 -13.27
C ALA A 235 17.32 5.53 -13.51
N VAL A 236 17.47 6.82 -13.21
CA VAL A 236 16.44 7.84 -13.47
C VAL A 236 16.15 7.96 -14.97
N LEU A 237 17.19 7.90 -15.81
CA LEU A 237 17.04 7.86 -17.28
C LEU A 237 16.29 6.60 -17.76
N ALA A 238 16.64 5.42 -17.23
CA ALA A 238 15.97 4.17 -17.57
C ALA A 238 14.49 4.15 -17.14
N LEU A 239 14.16 4.79 -16.02
CA LEU A 239 12.79 4.83 -15.46
C LEU A 239 11.91 5.92 -16.03
N SER A 240 12.49 7.06 -16.39
CA SER A 240 11.78 8.09 -17.16
C SER A 240 11.41 7.59 -18.57
N GLY A 241 12.20 6.67 -19.15
CA GLY A 241 11.82 5.91 -20.34
C GLY A 241 10.84 4.75 -20.06
N GLY A 242 10.89 4.18 -18.86
CA GLY A 242 10.08 3.04 -18.42
C GLY A 242 8.79 3.45 -17.69
N ALA A 243 7.82 3.96 -18.44
CA ALA A 243 6.42 4.15 -18.06
C ALA A 243 5.68 2.82 -17.72
N VAL A 244 6.33 1.90 -17.01
CA VAL A 244 5.88 0.52 -16.76
C VAL A 244 4.79 0.45 -15.68
N ALA A 245 4.69 1.47 -14.82
CA ALA A 245 3.54 1.62 -13.92
C ALA A 245 2.30 2.23 -14.61
N LEU A 246 2.45 2.91 -15.75
CA LEU A 246 1.32 3.54 -16.46
C LEU A 246 0.55 2.55 -17.33
N GLY A 247 1.20 1.50 -17.83
CA GLY A 247 0.55 0.44 -18.61
C GLY A 247 -0.49 -0.36 -17.81
N SER A 248 -0.20 -0.68 -16.54
CA SER A 248 -1.18 -1.30 -15.63
C SER A 248 -2.30 -0.35 -15.25
N CYS A 249 -2.02 0.96 -15.13
CA CYS A 249 -3.04 1.97 -14.83
C CYS A 249 -4.09 2.09 -15.94
N GLY A 250 -3.70 1.96 -17.22
CA GLY A 250 -4.65 1.93 -18.35
C GLY A 250 -5.61 0.74 -18.28
N LEU A 251 -5.08 -0.45 -17.97
CA LEU A 251 -5.89 -1.65 -17.78
C LEU A 251 -6.80 -1.53 -16.56
N SER A 252 -6.30 -1.04 -15.43
CA SER A 252 -7.11 -0.82 -14.21
C SER A 252 -8.17 0.26 -14.40
N ALA A 253 -7.89 1.33 -15.14
CA ALA A 253 -8.86 2.38 -15.45
C ALA A 253 -10.00 1.88 -16.33
N ALA A 254 -9.70 0.98 -17.28
CA ALA A 254 -10.69 0.38 -18.17
C ALA A 254 -11.75 -0.44 -17.40
N TRP A 255 -11.47 -0.89 -16.18
CA TRP A 255 -12.46 -1.55 -15.32
C TRP A 255 -13.51 -0.62 -14.73
N TYR A 256 -13.14 0.64 -14.48
CA TYR A 256 -14.05 1.64 -13.90
C TYR A 256 -14.85 2.38 -14.97
N ALA A 257 -14.35 2.47 -16.22
CA ALA A 257 -15.04 3.13 -17.32
C ALA A 257 -16.46 2.58 -17.60
N PRO A 258 -16.74 1.26 -17.58
CA PRO A 258 -18.11 0.72 -17.74
C PRO A 258 -19.07 1.05 -16.60
N LEU A 259 -18.57 1.51 -15.45
CA LEU A 259 -19.40 1.90 -14.30
C LEU A 259 -19.92 3.34 -14.42
N ASP A 260 -19.38 4.17 -15.32
CA ASP A 260 -19.89 5.51 -15.56
C ASP A 260 -21.13 5.47 -16.48
N PRO A 261 -22.34 5.77 -15.97
CA PRO A 261 -23.56 5.72 -16.77
C PRO A 261 -23.55 6.71 -17.94
N ARG A 262 -22.75 7.78 -17.90
CA ARG A 262 -22.68 8.75 -19.01
C ARG A 262 -21.97 8.18 -20.24
N LEU A 263 -20.97 7.31 -20.03
CA LEU A 263 -20.23 6.67 -21.13
C LEU A 263 -21.03 5.53 -21.81
N ARG A 264 -22.13 5.06 -21.21
CA ARG A 264 -23.04 4.09 -21.85
C ARG A 264 -23.97 4.75 -22.87
N SER A 265 -24.44 5.97 -22.59
CA SER A 265 -25.37 6.68 -23.49
C SER A 265 -24.80 6.95 -24.89
N THR A 266 -23.48 7.06 -25.01
CA THR A 266 -22.79 7.26 -26.29
C THR A 266 -22.63 5.98 -27.12
N ARG A 267 -22.86 4.79 -26.54
CA ARG A 267 -22.68 3.49 -27.23
C ARG A 267 -23.98 2.89 -27.76
N GLU A 268 -25.12 3.30 -27.26
CA GLU A 268 -26.45 2.78 -27.66
C GLU A 268 -27.18 3.69 -28.65
N GLY A 269 -26.57 4.83 -29.04
CA GLY A 269 -27.16 5.83 -29.94
C GLY A 269 -26.50 5.97 -31.32
N GLY A 270 -25.69 5.00 -31.75
CA GLY A 270 -25.05 4.97 -33.08
C GLY A 270 -25.14 3.59 -33.70
#